data_AF-A0A1F8CRR8-F1
#
_entry.id   AF-A0A1F8CRR8-F1
#
_cell.length_a   1.000
_cell.length_b   1.000
_cell.length_c   1.000
_cell.angle_alpha   90.00
_cell.angle_beta   90.00
_cell.angle_gamma   90.00
#
_symmetry.space_group_name_H-M   'P 1'
#
loop_
_entity.id
_entity.type
_entity.pdbx_description
1 polymer ?
#
loop_
_entity_poly.entity_id
_entity_poly.type
_entity_poly.pdbx_seq_one_letter_code
_entity_poly.pdbx_strand_id
1 'polypeptide(L)'
;GEKRGFSFGYPEAPLDMRIDPNSEGVMASDLLNGLRADQLTVLFSKVLTTSQSRFLVSRVVEQREKKPFETVQDFLRIAKRLKTKKDLNPATLPFLALRMAVNSELENLKEALPKAVGCLKKGGKILVITFHSGEEKIVLDFFHQCREEGTGKILTSVSIRPGEEEISKNPRARSAELWILQKI
;
A
#
# COMPACT_ATOMS: atom_id res chain seq x y z
N GLY A 1 5.30 12.41 9.35
CA GLY A 1 5.02 11.88 8.00
C GLY A 1 5.60 12.76 6.91
N GLU A 2 5.27 14.06 6.90
CA GLU A 2 5.57 14.99 5.79
C GLU A 2 7.06 15.08 5.41
N LYS A 3 7.96 15.11 6.40
CA LYS A 3 9.41 15.16 6.17
C LYS A 3 10.04 13.83 5.73
N ARG A 4 9.27 12.72 5.69
CA ARG A 4 9.76 11.38 5.35
C ARG A 4 9.32 10.92 3.96
N GLY A 5 8.84 11.83 3.10
CA GLY A 5 8.54 11.50 1.71
C GLY A 5 7.30 10.66 1.44
N PHE A 6 6.34 10.62 2.38
CA PHE A 6 5.06 9.92 2.20
C PHE A 6 4.07 10.66 1.29
N SER A 7 4.33 11.94 0.98
CA SER A 7 3.40 12.81 0.26
C SER A 7 4.10 13.48 -0.91
N PHE A 8 3.35 13.70 -1.99
CA PHE A 8 3.78 14.50 -3.14
C PHE A 8 3.96 15.99 -2.80
N GLY A 9 3.33 16.45 -1.73
CA GLY A 9 3.30 17.87 -1.35
C GLY A 9 4.63 18.43 -0.83
N TYR A 10 5.64 17.56 -0.60
CA TYR A 10 6.96 17.97 -0.14
C TYR A 10 8.03 17.39 -1.05
N PRO A 11 8.21 17.95 -2.27
CA PRO A 11 9.11 17.35 -3.27
C PRO A 11 10.57 17.28 -2.82
N GLU A 12 11.02 18.22 -1.99
CA GLU A 12 12.39 18.27 -1.47
C GLU A 12 12.62 17.34 -0.27
N ALA A 13 11.57 16.68 0.25
CA ALA A 13 11.75 15.72 1.34
C ALA A 13 12.54 14.49 0.87
N PRO A 14 13.36 13.88 1.75
CA PRO A 14 13.97 12.59 1.48
C PRO A 14 12.94 11.53 1.10
N LEU A 15 13.26 10.70 0.11
CA LEU A 15 12.43 9.57 -0.32
C LEU A 15 12.59 8.39 0.65
N ASP A 16 12.13 8.59 1.89
CA ASP A 16 12.31 7.63 2.99
C ASP A 16 11.17 6.58 3.02
N MET A 17 9.94 7.03 3.26
CA MET A 17 8.72 6.21 3.38
C MET A 17 8.68 5.17 4.52
N ARG A 18 9.63 5.16 5.46
CA ARG A 18 9.57 4.32 6.67
C ARG A 18 8.57 4.86 7.69
N ILE A 19 7.71 4.00 8.21
CA ILE A 19 6.77 4.29 9.29
C ILE A 19 7.55 4.39 10.59
N ASP A 20 8.44 3.43 10.85
CA ASP A 20 9.32 3.37 12.02
C ASP A 20 10.81 3.25 11.60
N PRO A 21 11.54 4.38 11.55
CA PRO A 21 12.95 4.40 11.16
C PRO A 21 13.89 3.60 12.07
N ASN A 22 13.45 3.21 13.28
CA ASN A 22 14.27 2.45 14.23
C ASN A 22 14.22 0.95 13.98
N SER A 23 13.09 0.45 13.45
CA SER A 23 12.90 -0.97 13.15
C SER A 23 13.03 -1.28 11.66
N GLU A 24 12.79 -0.30 10.78
CA GLU A 24 12.88 -0.45 9.33
C GLU A 24 14.23 0.05 8.79
N GLY A 25 14.98 -0.87 8.18
CA GLY A 25 16.38 -0.62 7.77
C GLY A 25 16.56 0.01 6.39
N VAL A 26 15.53 0.09 5.55
CA VAL A 26 15.68 0.41 4.12
C VAL A 26 14.71 1.52 3.72
N MET A 27 15.23 2.61 3.15
CA MET A 27 14.42 3.71 2.59
C MET A 27 13.86 3.35 1.20
N ALA A 28 12.82 4.04 0.77
CA ALA A 28 12.30 3.91 -0.59
C ALA A 28 13.36 4.29 -1.66
N SER A 29 14.22 5.27 -1.39
CA SER A 29 15.39 5.58 -2.23
C SER A 29 16.34 4.40 -2.37
N ASP A 30 16.61 3.68 -1.28
CA ASP A 30 17.53 2.54 -1.28
C ASP A 30 16.99 1.39 -2.14
N LEU A 31 15.67 1.16 -2.10
CA LEU A 31 15.02 0.19 -2.99
C LEU A 31 15.21 0.57 -4.46
N LEU A 32 14.96 1.83 -4.82
CA LEU A 32 15.11 2.31 -6.20
C LEU A 32 16.57 2.28 -6.68
N ASN A 33 17.52 2.60 -5.80
CA ASN A 33 18.94 2.64 -6.13
C ASN A 33 19.58 1.24 -6.15
N GLY A 34 19.15 0.33 -5.27
CA GLY A 34 19.82 -0.95 -5.02
C GLY A 34 19.17 -2.17 -5.67
N LEU A 35 17.85 -2.23 -5.82
CA LEU A 35 17.20 -3.42 -6.35
C LEU A 35 17.49 -3.64 -7.85
N ARG A 36 17.55 -4.90 -8.27
CA ARG A 36 17.64 -5.24 -9.69
C ARG A 36 16.34 -4.89 -10.43
N ALA A 37 16.42 -4.74 -11.75
CA ALA A 37 15.26 -4.39 -12.58
C ALA A 37 14.12 -5.43 -12.48
N ASP A 38 14.44 -6.72 -12.40
CA ASP A 38 13.47 -7.80 -12.21
C ASP A 38 12.76 -7.68 -10.85
N GLN A 39 13.51 -7.41 -9.78
CA GLN A 39 12.96 -7.20 -8.44
C GLN A 39 12.07 -5.95 -8.36
N LEU A 40 12.49 -4.83 -8.96
CA LEU A 40 11.67 -3.62 -9.05
C LEU A 40 10.39 -3.88 -9.87
N THR A 41 10.48 -4.70 -10.92
CA THR A 41 9.30 -5.07 -11.72
C THR A 41 8.30 -5.85 -10.88
N VAL A 42 8.75 -6.82 -10.08
CA VAL A 42 7.89 -7.56 -9.14
C VAL A 42 7.26 -6.60 -8.13
N LEU A 43 8.05 -5.71 -7.52
CA LEU A 43 7.58 -4.71 -6.56
C LEU A 43 6.46 -3.85 -7.14
N PHE A 44 6.68 -3.24 -8.31
CA PHE A 44 5.70 -2.35 -8.92
C PHE A 44 4.48 -3.09 -9.48
N SER A 45 4.64 -4.34 -9.91
CA SER A 45 3.53 -5.17 -10.42
C SER A 45 2.49 -5.52 -9.37
N LYS A 46 2.78 -5.31 -8.08
CA LYS A 46 1.79 -5.46 -7.00
C LYS A 46 0.59 -4.51 -7.19
N VAL A 47 0.78 -3.36 -7.84
CA VAL A 47 -0.25 -2.32 -8.00
C VAL A 47 -0.35 -1.72 -9.42
N LEU A 48 0.62 -1.97 -10.29
CA LEU A 48 0.63 -1.51 -11.69
C LEU A 48 0.45 -2.68 -12.66
N THR A 49 0.01 -2.40 -13.89
CA THR A 49 0.02 -3.42 -14.94
C THR A 49 1.45 -3.82 -15.32
N THR A 50 1.62 -4.98 -15.96
CA THR A 50 2.93 -5.45 -16.43
C THR A 50 3.63 -4.44 -17.35
N SER A 51 2.88 -3.80 -18.26
CA SER A 51 3.45 -2.81 -19.19
C SER A 51 3.87 -1.53 -18.47
N GLN A 52 3.04 -1.02 -17.55
CA GLN A 52 3.36 0.14 -16.73
C GLN A 52 4.57 -0.12 -15.81
N SER A 53 4.63 -1.29 -15.19
CA SER A 53 5.75 -1.70 -14.32
C SER A 53 7.06 -1.70 -15.10
N ARG A 54 7.11 -2.40 -16.25
CA ARG A 54 8.31 -2.43 -17.10
C ARG A 54 8.74 -1.05 -17.57
N PHE A 55 7.78 -0.20 -17.96
CA PHE A 55 8.07 1.18 -18.35
C PHE A 55 8.63 2.00 -17.20
N LEU A 56 8.03 1.92 -16.01
CA LEU A 56 8.51 2.67 -14.85
C LEU A 56 9.93 2.22 -14.47
N VAL A 57 10.15 0.91 -14.40
CA VAL A 57 11.44 0.30 -14.03
C VAL A 57 12.54 0.71 -15.00
N SER A 58 12.28 0.70 -16.32
CA SER A 58 13.31 1.12 -17.28
C SER A 58 13.73 2.57 -17.07
N ARG A 59 12.79 3.45 -16.72
CA ARG A 59 13.07 4.85 -16.39
C ARG A 59 13.78 5.02 -15.05
N VAL A 60 13.47 4.19 -14.06
CA VAL A 60 14.17 4.18 -12.77
C VAL A 60 15.63 3.78 -12.96
N VAL A 61 15.89 2.70 -13.71
CA VAL A 61 17.25 2.23 -13.99
C VAL A 61 18.04 3.27 -14.79
N GLU A 62 17.45 3.83 -15.86
CA GLU A 62 18.07 4.91 -16.64
C GLU A 62 18.39 6.14 -15.78
N GLN A 63 17.51 6.49 -14.85
CA GLN A 63 17.69 7.65 -13.98
C GLN A 63 18.82 7.44 -12.97
N ARG A 64 18.84 6.30 -12.25
CA ARG A 64 19.82 6.06 -11.18
C ARG A 64 21.26 5.91 -11.71
N GLU A 65 21.43 5.52 -12.96
CA GLU A 65 22.74 5.53 -13.63
C GLU A 65 23.29 6.96 -13.81
N LYS A 66 22.41 7.96 -13.93
CA LYS A 66 22.77 9.37 -14.12
C LYS A 66 22.83 10.14 -12.81
N LYS A 67 21.82 9.95 -11.95
CA LYS A 67 21.70 10.56 -10.64
C LYS A 67 20.90 9.64 -9.71
N PRO A 68 21.44 9.26 -8.54
CA PRO A 68 20.70 8.45 -7.57
C PRO A 68 19.41 9.16 -7.12
N PHE A 69 18.43 8.36 -6.69
CA PHE A 69 17.21 8.87 -6.06
C PHE A 69 17.51 9.29 -4.63
N GLU A 70 17.21 10.54 -4.28
CA GLU A 70 17.38 11.07 -2.93
C GLU A 70 16.07 11.67 -2.40
N THR A 71 15.35 12.40 -3.25
CA THR A 71 14.15 13.13 -2.85
C THR A 71 12.89 12.62 -3.53
N VAL A 72 11.73 12.99 -2.96
CA VAL A 72 10.41 12.77 -3.55
C VAL A 72 10.35 13.31 -4.99
N GLN A 73 10.96 14.48 -5.25
CA GLN A 73 10.97 15.14 -6.54
C GLN A 73 11.69 14.32 -7.62
N ASP A 74 12.76 13.60 -7.26
CA ASP A 74 13.48 12.74 -8.20
C ASP A 74 12.57 11.61 -8.70
N PHE A 75 11.82 10.98 -7.79
CA PHE A 75 10.89 9.92 -8.18
C PHE A 75 9.66 10.44 -8.90
N LEU A 76 9.09 11.58 -8.49
CA LEU A 76 7.97 12.24 -9.17
C LEU A 76 8.28 12.54 -10.64
N ARG A 77 9.52 12.96 -10.96
CA ARG A 77 9.95 13.25 -12.34
C ARG A 77 9.84 12.04 -13.26
N ILE A 78 10.01 10.85 -12.70
CA ILE A 78 9.92 9.57 -13.41
C ILE A 78 8.47 9.09 -13.45
N ALA A 79 7.80 9.06 -12.30
CA ALA A 79 6.44 8.57 -12.16
C ALA A 79 5.41 9.36 -13.00
N LYS A 80 5.58 10.68 -13.15
CA LYS A 80 4.69 11.53 -13.98
C LYS A 80 4.63 11.13 -15.46
N ARG A 81 5.59 10.33 -15.93
CA ARG A 81 5.63 9.85 -17.33
C ARG A 81 4.71 8.65 -17.56
N LEU A 82 4.17 8.05 -16.50
CA LEU A 82 3.21 6.96 -16.60
C LEU A 82 1.87 7.46 -17.14
N LYS A 83 1.31 6.70 -18.08
CA LYS A 83 -0.08 6.90 -18.51
C LYS A 83 -1.01 6.28 -17.48
N THR A 84 -1.88 7.09 -16.89
CA THR A 84 -2.92 6.66 -15.94
C THR A 84 -4.32 7.06 -16.42
N LYS A 85 -5.34 6.54 -15.74
CA LYS A 85 -6.74 6.97 -15.95
C LYS A 85 -6.87 8.47 -15.66
N LYS A 86 -7.84 9.14 -16.31
CA LYS A 86 -7.96 10.61 -16.40
C LYS A 86 -7.96 11.38 -15.07
N ASP A 87 -8.21 10.75 -13.93
CA ASP A 87 -8.36 11.46 -12.63
C ASP A 87 -7.41 10.97 -11.53
N LEU A 88 -6.43 10.11 -11.87
CA LEU A 88 -5.45 9.62 -10.90
C LEU A 88 -4.08 10.20 -11.19
N ASN A 89 -3.49 10.88 -10.19
CA ASN A 89 -2.10 11.33 -10.26
C ASN A 89 -1.19 10.11 -10.60
N PRO A 90 -0.40 10.17 -11.68
CA PRO A 90 0.42 9.04 -12.12
C PRO A 90 1.36 8.46 -11.06
N ALA A 91 1.77 9.26 -10.07
CA ALA A 91 2.64 8.84 -8.99
C ALA A 91 1.93 8.08 -7.86
N THR A 92 0.60 8.04 -7.83
CA THR A 92 -0.19 7.42 -6.75
C THR A 92 0.15 5.95 -6.54
N LEU A 93 0.02 5.14 -7.60
CA LEU A 93 0.29 3.71 -7.52
C LEU A 93 1.78 3.40 -7.34
N PRO A 94 2.73 4.06 -8.05
CA PRO A 94 4.15 3.89 -7.78
C PRO A 94 4.55 4.18 -6.33
N PHE A 95 4.02 5.25 -5.71
CA PHE A 95 4.28 5.56 -4.31
C PHE A 95 3.69 4.52 -3.37
N LEU A 96 2.46 4.06 -3.64
CA LEU A 96 1.85 2.98 -2.88
C LEU A 96 2.73 1.72 -2.92
N ALA A 97 3.23 1.35 -4.10
CA ALA A 97 4.11 0.17 -4.26
C ALA A 97 5.37 0.27 -3.40
N LEU A 98 6.05 1.43 -3.42
CA LEU A 98 7.24 1.67 -2.61
C LEU A 98 6.92 1.64 -1.12
N ARG A 99 5.85 2.31 -0.70
CA ARG A 99 5.44 2.35 0.72
C ARG A 99 5.13 0.95 1.25
N MET A 100 4.37 0.16 0.49
CA MET A 100 4.07 -1.22 0.83
C MET A 100 5.33 -2.08 0.95
N ALA A 101 6.31 -1.87 0.06
CA ALA A 101 7.57 -2.61 0.08
C ALA A 101 8.48 -2.22 1.25
N VAL A 102 8.57 -0.93 1.57
CA VAL A 102 9.38 -0.41 2.68
C VAL A 102 8.86 -0.90 4.02
N ASN A 103 7.54 -0.86 4.23
CA ASN A 103 6.92 -1.15 5.53
C ASN A 103 6.35 -2.57 5.63
N SER A 104 6.65 -3.44 4.65
CA SER A 104 6.12 -4.81 4.56
C SER A 104 4.61 -4.91 4.87
N GLU A 105 3.82 -3.93 4.38
CA GLU A 105 2.44 -3.68 4.85
C GLU A 105 1.55 -4.93 4.72
N LEU A 106 1.65 -5.63 3.59
CA LEU A 106 0.84 -6.81 3.31
C LEU A 106 1.24 -8.02 4.15
N GLU A 107 2.53 -8.24 4.32
CA GLU A 107 3.08 -9.33 5.12
C GLU A 107 2.71 -9.12 6.60
N ASN A 108 2.86 -7.90 7.11
CA ASN A 108 2.43 -7.51 8.45
C ASN A 108 0.93 -7.74 8.66
N LEU A 109 0.08 -7.39 7.68
CA LEU A 109 -1.35 -7.66 7.74
C LEU A 109 -1.65 -9.16 7.81
N LYS A 110 -1.02 -9.97 6.95
CA LYS A 110 -1.18 -11.43 6.93
C LYS A 110 -0.80 -12.08 8.26
N GLU A 111 0.25 -11.59 8.91
CA GLU A 111 0.69 -12.11 10.20
C GLU A 111 -0.16 -11.62 11.38
N ALA A 112 -0.58 -10.36 11.36
CA ALA A 112 -1.30 -9.74 12.46
C ALA A 112 -2.75 -10.20 12.54
N LEU A 113 -3.41 -10.42 11.39
CA LEU A 113 -4.85 -10.68 11.35
C LEU A 113 -5.27 -11.98 12.09
N PRO A 114 -4.58 -13.13 11.90
CA PRO A 114 -4.86 -14.33 12.69
C PRO A 114 -4.61 -14.15 14.19
N LYS A 115 -3.53 -13.45 14.56
CA LYS A 115 -3.19 -13.16 15.96
C LYS A 115 -4.27 -12.30 16.61
N ALA A 116 -4.73 -11.26 15.91
CA ALA A 116 -5.76 -10.35 16.39
C ALA A 116 -7.08 -11.07 16.64
N VAL A 117 -7.53 -11.94 15.72
CA VAL A 117 -8.73 -12.77 15.93
C VAL A 117 -8.51 -13.83 17.03
N GLY A 118 -7.30 -14.36 17.15
CA GLY A 118 -6.90 -15.23 18.26
C GLY A 118 -7.17 -14.60 19.63
N CYS A 119 -6.89 -13.31 19.79
CA CYS A 119 -7.11 -12.55 21.02
C CYS A 119 -8.59 -12.26 21.34
N LEU A 120 -9.51 -12.40 20.39
CA LEU A 120 -10.93 -12.15 20.64
C LEU A 120 -11.56 -13.25 21.50
N LYS A 121 -12.47 -12.85 22.39
CA LYS A 121 -13.43 -13.78 23.02
C LYS A 121 -14.49 -14.19 22.00
N LYS A 122 -15.17 -15.31 22.25
CA LYS A 122 -16.37 -15.71 21.50
C LYS A 122 -17.38 -14.56 21.48
N GLY A 123 -17.94 -14.28 20.30
CA GLY A 123 -18.83 -13.15 20.05
C GLY A 123 -18.13 -11.81 19.83
N GLY A 124 -16.83 -11.72 20.09
CA GLY A 124 -16.01 -10.54 19.80
C GLY A 124 -15.90 -10.26 18.30
N LYS A 125 -15.71 -8.99 17.94
CA LYS A 125 -15.67 -8.53 16.55
C LYS A 125 -14.33 -7.88 16.24
N ILE A 126 -13.82 -8.13 15.04
CA ILE A 126 -12.73 -7.37 14.44
C ILE A 126 -13.28 -6.53 13.30
N LEU A 127 -12.85 -5.27 13.25
CA LEU A 127 -13.17 -4.32 12.20
C LEU A 127 -11.87 -3.99 11.48
N VAL A 128 -11.83 -4.19 10.17
CA VAL A 128 -10.63 -3.94 9.35
C VAL A 128 -10.98 -2.95 8.26
N ILE A 129 -10.23 -1.85 8.18
CA ILE A 129 -10.35 -0.85 7.12
C ILE A 129 -9.22 -1.06 6.13
N THR A 130 -9.54 -1.26 4.87
CA THR A 130 -8.59 -1.42 3.75
C THR A 130 -8.67 -0.21 2.83
N PHE A 131 -7.56 0.20 2.24
CA PHE A 131 -7.46 1.34 1.33
C PHE A 131 -7.15 0.93 -0.11
N HIS A 132 -6.74 -0.33 -0.32
CA HIS A 132 -6.51 -0.88 -1.66
C HIS A 132 -6.82 -2.37 -1.75
N SER A 133 -6.99 -2.85 -2.98
CA SER A 133 -7.42 -4.23 -3.29
C SER A 133 -6.48 -5.31 -2.75
N GLY A 134 -5.18 -5.04 -2.64
CA GLY A 134 -4.22 -5.97 -2.04
C GLY A 134 -4.51 -6.30 -0.57
N GLU A 135 -4.88 -5.30 0.25
CA GLU A 135 -5.27 -5.50 1.64
C GLU A 135 -6.64 -6.20 1.72
N GLU A 136 -7.61 -5.70 0.94
CA GLU A 136 -8.97 -6.24 0.84
C GLU A 136 -8.93 -7.75 0.57
N LYS A 137 -8.13 -8.17 -0.43
CA LYS A 137 -7.95 -9.58 -0.76
C LYS A 137 -7.46 -10.40 0.44
N ILE A 138 -6.45 -9.94 1.16
CA ILE A 138 -5.90 -10.66 2.33
C ILE A 138 -6.96 -10.79 3.42
N VAL A 139 -7.71 -9.72 3.67
CA VAL A 139 -8.78 -9.70 4.68
C VAL A 139 -9.88 -10.67 4.30
N LEU A 140 -10.35 -10.64 3.06
CA LEU A 140 -11.41 -11.52 2.57
C LEU A 140 -10.98 -12.99 2.53
N ASP A 141 -9.77 -13.29 2.04
CA ASP A 141 -9.22 -14.65 2.01
C ASP A 141 -9.20 -15.24 3.44
N PHE A 142 -8.73 -14.46 4.43
CA PHE A 142 -8.73 -14.89 5.84
C PHE A 142 -10.14 -14.99 6.44
N PHE A 143 -11.03 -14.05 6.15
CA PHE A 143 -12.41 -14.08 6.66
C PHE A 143 -13.18 -15.28 6.09
N HIS A 144 -12.97 -15.63 4.83
CA HIS A 144 -13.54 -16.82 4.20
C HIS A 144 -12.98 -18.09 4.84
N GLN A 145 -11.68 -18.16 5.10
CA GLN A 145 -11.07 -19.26 5.84
C GLN A 145 -11.73 -19.44 7.23
N CYS A 146 -11.87 -18.38 8.03
CA CYS A 146 -12.53 -18.48 9.34
C CYS A 146 -13.98 -18.97 9.25
N ARG A 147 -14.69 -18.58 8.18
CA ARG A 147 -16.06 -19.03 7.94
C ARG A 147 -16.11 -20.52 7.60
N GLU A 148 -15.20 -20.99 6.75
CA GLU A 148 -15.10 -22.41 6.35
C GLU A 148 -14.72 -23.31 7.53
N GLU A 149 -13.83 -22.83 8.40
CA GLU A 149 -13.43 -23.52 9.64
C GLU A 149 -14.48 -23.43 10.76
N GLY A 150 -15.57 -22.66 10.56
CA GLY A 150 -16.60 -22.44 11.58
C GLY A 150 -16.14 -21.59 12.78
N THR A 151 -15.00 -20.91 12.67
CA THR A 151 -14.41 -20.07 13.73
C THR A 151 -14.84 -18.61 13.65
N GLY A 152 -15.46 -18.19 12.53
CA GLY A 152 -15.88 -16.82 12.33
C GLY A 152 -17.14 -16.65 11.47
N LYS A 153 -17.87 -15.56 11.71
CA LYS A 153 -19.03 -15.11 10.94
C LYS A 153 -18.72 -13.75 10.33
N ILE A 154 -18.69 -13.67 9.00
CA ILE A 154 -18.57 -12.39 8.28
C ILE A 154 -19.90 -11.64 8.43
N LEU A 155 -19.84 -10.40 8.96
CA LEU A 155 -21.02 -9.57 9.19
C LEU A 155 -21.32 -8.60 8.05
N THR A 156 -20.31 -8.30 7.22
CA THR A 156 -20.44 -7.45 6.03
C THR A 156 -20.51 -8.32 4.77
N SER A 157 -21.67 -8.40 4.12
CA SER A 157 -21.81 -9.05 2.81
C SER A 157 -21.15 -8.25 1.69
N VAL A 158 -21.05 -6.92 1.87
CA VAL A 158 -20.33 -5.96 1.03
C VAL A 158 -19.58 -5.00 1.96
N SER A 159 -18.41 -4.51 1.55
CA SER A 159 -17.66 -3.50 2.29
C SER A 159 -18.51 -2.27 2.62
N ILE A 160 -18.35 -1.72 3.82
CA ILE A 160 -18.91 -0.41 4.16
C ILE A 160 -17.97 0.68 3.63
N ARG A 161 -18.49 1.61 2.84
CA ARG A 161 -17.74 2.72 2.23
C ARG A 161 -18.11 4.07 2.86
N PRO A 162 -17.19 5.05 2.87
CA PRO A 162 -17.49 6.39 3.37
C PRO A 162 -18.54 7.09 2.51
N GLY A 163 -19.37 7.92 3.14
CA GLY A 163 -20.32 8.79 2.44
C GLY A 163 -19.65 10.03 1.84
N GLU A 164 -20.36 10.74 0.96
CA GLU A 164 -19.83 11.94 0.31
C GLU A 164 -19.40 13.04 1.30
N GLU A 165 -20.16 13.21 2.38
CA GLU A 165 -19.83 14.18 3.43
C GLU A 165 -18.49 13.85 4.12
N GLU A 166 -18.25 12.57 4.41
CA GLU A 166 -17.00 12.11 5.00
C GLU A 166 -15.83 12.33 4.04
N ILE A 167 -16.01 12.02 2.75
CA ILE A 167 -14.97 12.21 1.74
C ILE A 167 -14.64 13.70 1.56
N SER A 168 -15.65 14.58 1.63
CA SER A 168 -15.45 16.03 1.54
C SER A 168 -14.64 16.56 2.73
N LYS A 169 -14.96 16.10 3.95
CA LYS A 169 -14.25 16.47 5.18
C LYS A 169 -12.88 15.79 5.29
N ASN A 170 -12.74 14.59 4.74
CA ASN A 170 -11.54 13.77 4.78
C ASN A 170 -11.29 13.09 3.42
N PRO A 171 -10.62 13.78 2.48
CA PRO A 171 -10.33 13.21 1.16
C PRO A 171 -9.51 11.91 1.19
N ARG A 172 -8.81 11.62 2.29
CA ARG A 172 -8.04 10.38 2.48
C ARG A 172 -8.95 9.17 2.70
N ALA A 173 -10.19 9.37 3.17
CA ALA A 173 -11.16 8.30 3.35
C ALA A 173 -11.67 7.74 2.02
N ARG A 174 -11.54 8.45 0.89
CA ARG A 174 -12.17 8.12 -0.41
C ARG A 174 -12.08 6.66 -0.89
N SER A 175 -11.04 5.94 -0.48
CA SER A 175 -10.76 4.56 -0.88
C SER A 175 -10.90 3.56 0.27
N ALA A 176 -11.38 4.00 1.43
CA ALA A 176 -11.57 3.18 2.61
C ALA A 176 -12.74 2.21 2.43
N GLU A 177 -12.51 0.96 2.79
CA GLU A 177 -13.49 -0.12 2.80
C GLU A 177 -13.41 -0.84 4.14
N LEU A 178 -14.54 -0.87 4.86
CA LEU A 178 -14.63 -1.49 6.17
C LEU A 178 -15.26 -2.89 6.07
N TRP A 179 -14.57 -3.86 6.66
CA TRP A 179 -14.97 -5.26 6.75
C TRP A 179 -15.09 -5.70 8.21
N ILE A 180 -16.06 -6.56 8.50
CA ILE A 180 -16.36 -7.00 9.87
C ILE A 180 -16.47 -8.52 9.96
N LEU A 181 -15.67 -9.12 10.86
CA LEU A 181 -15.76 -10.52 11.24
C LEU A 181 -16.08 -10.64 12.74
N GLN A 182 -16.99 -11.54 13.08
CA GLN A 182 -17.28 -11.93 14.46
C GLN A 182 -16.71 -13.31 14.74
N LYS A 183 -15.98 -13.49 15.84
CA LYS A 183 -15.49 -14.79 16.29
C LYS A 183 -16.64 -15.63 16.87
N ILE A 184 -16.71 -16.90 16.47
CA ILE A 184 -17.71 -17.88 16.94
C ILE A 184 -17.15 -18.76 18.05
#